data_AF-A0A942KQ75-F1
#
_entry.id   AF-A0A942KQ75-F1
#
_cell.length_a   1.000
_cell.length_b   1.000
_cell.length_c   1.000
_cell.angle_alpha   90.00
_cell.angle_beta   90.00
_cell.angle_gamma   90.00
#
_symmetry.space_group_name_H-M   'P 1'
#
loop_
_entity.id
_entity.type
_entity.pdbx_description
1 polymer ?
#
loop_
_entity_poly.entity_id
_entity_poly.type
_entity_poly.pdbx_seq_one_letter_code
_entity_poly.pdbx_strand_id
1 'polypeptide(L)'
;MDVMALIDRIEEVVDGGRNIPFSSAKMVDPEKIYEVIDEIRLQFPDEIKQARWIVKERQEMLEDAEKEANKILEEARDRAMAIASEQEIVKMSEQQAAAIMDDARTKEREIRLGAEDYADEMLANLEVNLGKLLTAVQRGRDRLQGKVSGQRQ
;
A
#
# COMPACT_ATOMS: atom_id res chain seq x y z
N MET A 1 2.98 44.53 34.92
CA MET A 1 2.80 43.67 36.11
C MET A 1 1.66 42.72 35.75
N ASP A 2 1.40 41.62 36.46
CA ASP A 2 0.12 40.92 36.23
C ASP A 2 -1.00 41.82 36.76
N VAL A 3 -2.16 41.88 36.11
CA VAL A 3 -3.35 42.55 36.65
C VAL A 3 -3.65 42.08 38.08
N MET A 4 -3.40 40.81 38.40
CA MET A 4 -3.54 40.29 39.76
C MET A 4 -2.58 40.97 40.75
N ALA A 5 -1.33 41.19 40.36
CA ALA A 5 -0.35 41.91 41.20
C ALA A 5 -0.71 43.40 41.37
N LEU A 6 -1.39 44.01 40.40
CA LEU A 6 -1.92 45.37 40.54
C LEU A 6 -3.12 45.42 41.48
N ILE A 7 -3.97 44.39 41.48
CA ILE A 7 -5.07 44.24 42.45
C ILE A 7 -4.50 44.09 43.86
N ASP A 8 -3.51 43.21 44.06
CA ASP A 8 -2.83 43.02 45.35
C ASP A 8 -2.23 44.33 45.87
N ARG A 9 -1.68 45.16 44.96
CA ARG A 9 -1.14 46.48 45.31
C ARG A 9 -2.22 47.47 45.74
N ILE A 10 -3.42 47.43 45.16
CA ILE A 10 -4.56 48.23 45.64
C ILE A 10 -4.95 47.77 47.04
N GLU A 11 -5.01 46.45 47.28
CA GLU A 11 -5.30 45.90 48.61
C GLU A 11 -4.26 46.37 49.64
N GLU A 12 -2.97 46.33 49.34
CA GLU A 12 -1.91 46.83 50.22
C GLU A 12 -2.03 48.33 50.53
N VAL A 13 -2.35 49.15 49.52
CA VAL A 13 -2.55 50.61 49.68
C VAL A 13 -3.75 50.92 50.57
N VAL A 14 -4.83 50.15 50.42
CA VAL A 14 -6.02 50.26 51.27
C VAL A 14 -5.71 49.78 52.68
N ASP A 15 -4.96 48.67 52.82
CA ASP A 15 -4.69 48.08 54.12
C ASP A 15 -3.69 48.86 54.97
N GLY A 16 -2.68 49.47 54.33
CA GLY A 16 -1.72 50.37 54.94
C GLY A 16 -2.27 51.78 55.24
N GLY A 17 -3.51 52.06 54.88
CA GLY A 17 -4.18 53.33 55.17
C GLY A 17 -4.32 53.63 56.67
N ARG A 18 -4.19 54.90 57.06
CA ARG A 18 -4.20 55.30 58.48
C ARG A 18 -5.63 55.22 59.04
N ASN A 19 -5.84 54.48 60.14
CA ASN A 19 -7.16 54.37 60.76
C ASN A 19 -7.62 55.72 61.35
N ILE A 20 -8.90 56.05 61.16
CA ILE A 20 -9.53 57.25 61.72
C ILE A 20 -10.08 56.91 63.13
N PRO A 21 -9.68 57.64 64.19
CA PRO A 21 -10.16 57.37 65.56
C PRO A 21 -11.69 57.41 65.67
N PHE A 22 -12.27 56.48 66.42
CA PHE A 22 -13.72 56.33 66.60
C PHE A 22 -14.51 56.00 65.32
N SER A 23 -13.84 55.54 64.25
CA SER A 23 -14.45 55.10 62.99
C SER A 23 -13.81 53.79 62.50
N SER A 24 -14.54 53.03 61.68
CA SER A 24 -14.00 51.87 60.93
C SER A 24 -13.34 52.28 59.60
N ALA A 25 -13.31 53.57 59.27
CA ALA A 25 -12.75 54.08 58.03
C ALA A 25 -11.21 54.18 58.07
N LYS A 26 -10.56 53.83 56.96
CA LYS A 26 -9.14 54.06 56.70
C LYS A 26 -8.97 55.27 55.80
N MET A 27 -8.00 56.12 56.12
CA MET A 27 -7.59 57.24 55.28
C MET A 27 -6.55 56.74 54.27
N VAL A 28 -6.89 56.83 52.99
CA VAL A 28 -6.07 56.35 51.87
C VAL A 28 -5.81 57.50 50.91
N ASP A 29 -4.64 57.48 50.28
CA ASP A 29 -4.26 58.43 49.24
C ASP A 29 -4.94 58.04 47.91
N PRO A 30 -5.92 58.84 47.42
CA PRO A 30 -6.65 58.51 46.21
C PRO A 30 -5.74 58.51 44.97
N GLU A 31 -4.67 59.30 44.95
CA GLU A 31 -3.79 59.44 43.79
C GLU A 31 -3.07 58.11 43.49
N LYS A 32 -2.60 57.42 44.53
CA LYS A 32 -1.98 56.09 44.42
C LYS A 32 -2.95 55.00 43.94
N ILE A 33 -4.22 55.08 44.34
CA ILE A 33 -5.24 54.13 43.86
C ILE A 33 -5.51 54.38 42.37
N TYR A 34 -5.63 55.64 41.96
CA TYR A 34 -5.86 55.98 40.55
C TYR A 34 -4.70 55.57 39.65
N GLU A 35 -3.44 55.73 40.08
CA GLU A 35 -2.26 55.25 39.35
C GLU A 35 -2.34 53.74 39.04
N VAL A 36 -2.71 52.94 40.04
CA VAL A 36 -2.81 51.48 39.86
C VAL A 36 -4.02 51.11 38.99
N ILE A 37 -5.14 51.81 39.13
CA ILE A 37 -6.32 51.63 38.26
C ILE A 37 -5.99 51.96 36.80
N ASP A 38 -5.23 53.02 36.55
CA ASP A 38 -4.84 53.39 35.19
C ASP A 38 -3.85 52.39 34.59
N GLU A 39 -2.93 51.83 35.39
CA GLU A 39 -2.07 50.74 34.95
C GLU A 39 -2.86 49.47 34.61
N ILE A 40 -3.88 49.11 35.41
CA ILE A 40 -4.81 48.02 35.10
C ILE A 40 -5.55 48.31 33.78
N ARG A 41 -6.07 49.53 33.59
CA ARG A 41 -6.78 49.91 32.35
C ARG A 41 -5.89 49.85 31.11
N LEU A 42 -4.59 50.06 31.27
CA LEU A 42 -3.62 49.95 30.17
C LEU A 42 -3.28 48.49 29.84
N GLN A 43 -3.08 47.64 30.85
CA GLN A 43 -2.62 46.25 30.65
C GLN A 43 -3.78 45.26 30.35
N PHE A 44 -4.93 45.45 30.99
CA PHE A 44 -6.07 44.53 30.90
C PHE A 44 -6.61 44.31 29.46
N PRO A 45 -6.72 45.34 28.58
CA PRO A 45 -7.18 45.14 27.21
C PRO A 45 -6.27 44.25 26.38
N ASP A 46 -4.95 44.29 26.63
CA ASP A 46 -3.97 43.56 25.84
C ASP A 46 -3.89 42.09 26.23
N GLU A 47 -4.00 41.78 27.53
CA GLU A 47 -4.14 40.39 28.02
C GLU A 47 -5.39 39.70 27.46
N ILE A 48 -6.53 40.40 27.41
CA ILE A 48 -7.77 39.87 26.83
C ILE A 48 -7.64 39.68 25.30
N LYS A 49 -6.92 40.57 24.59
CA LYS A 49 -6.61 40.35 23.17
C LYS A 49 -5.73 39.11 22.98
N GLN A 50 -4.70 38.94 23.80
CA GLN A 50 -3.80 37.81 23.73
C GLN A 50 -4.53 36.50 24.02
N ALA A 51 -5.37 36.45 25.06
CA ALA A 51 -6.19 35.28 25.37
C ALA A 51 -7.11 34.89 24.20
N ARG A 52 -7.78 35.86 23.59
CA ARG A 52 -8.62 35.62 22.39
C ARG A 52 -7.80 35.14 21.20
N TRP A 53 -6.61 35.69 21.00
CA TRP A 53 -5.71 35.25 19.94
C TRP A 53 -5.25 33.82 20.15
N ILE A 54 -4.84 33.44 21.36
CA ILE A 54 -4.44 32.06 21.69
C ILE A 54 -5.58 31.07 21.42
N VAL A 55 -6.81 31.40 21.82
CA VAL A 55 -7.98 30.54 21.58
C VAL A 55 -8.23 30.38 20.08
N LYS A 56 -8.11 31.47 19.32
CA LYS A 56 -8.27 31.45 17.86
C LYS A 56 -7.18 30.60 17.19
N GLU A 57 -5.92 30.82 17.53
CA GLU A 57 -4.77 30.08 16.99
C GLU A 57 -4.89 28.58 17.27
N ARG A 58 -5.32 28.22 18.49
CA ARG A 58 -5.57 26.82 18.85
C ARG A 58 -6.66 26.20 17.98
N GLN A 59 -7.72 26.94 17.69
CA GLN A 59 -8.81 26.46 16.84
C GLN A 59 -8.33 26.24 15.40
N GLU A 60 -7.58 27.19 14.85
CA GLU A 60 -6.99 27.07 13.51
C GLU A 60 -6.01 25.89 13.44
N MET A 61 -5.15 25.72 14.44
CA MET A 61 -4.24 24.58 14.54
C MET A 61 -4.97 23.23 14.57
N LEU A 62 -6.09 23.13 15.30
CA LEU A 62 -6.89 21.91 15.36
C LEU A 62 -7.55 21.60 14.01
N GLU A 63 -8.08 22.62 13.32
CA GLU A 63 -8.68 22.45 11.99
C GLU A 63 -7.64 22.01 10.95
N ASP A 64 -6.45 22.58 10.99
CA ASP A 64 -5.37 22.19 10.08
C ASP A 64 -4.86 20.77 10.38
N ALA A 65 -4.75 20.39 11.66
CA ALA A 65 -4.42 19.02 12.04
C ALA A 65 -5.48 18.01 11.58
N GLU A 66 -6.77 18.37 11.67
CA GLU A 66 -7.87 17.52 11.19
C GLU A 66 -7.84 17.37 9.66
N LYS A 67 -7.61 18.46 8.92
CA LYS A 67 -7.45 18.42 7.46
C LYS A 67 -6.29 17.53 7.04
N GLU A 68 -5.13 17.68 7.67
CA GLU A 68 -3.95 16.88 7.34
C GLU A 68 -4.16 15.40 7.69
N ALA A 69 -4.78 15.11 8.83
CA ALA A 69 -5.14 13.74 9.20
C ALA A 69 -6.09 13.10 8.17
N ASN A 70 -7.10 13.84 7.72
CA ASN A 70 -8.03 13.37 6.69
C ASN A 70 -7.31 13.12 5.35
N LYS A 71 -6.41 14.01 4.95
CA LYS A 71 -5.61 13.85 3.74
C LYS A 71 -4.71 12.60 3.82
N ILE A 72 -4.02 12.39 4.93
CA ILE A 72 -3.19 11.19 5.15
C ILE A 72 -4.04 9.92 5.05
N LEU A 73 -5.25 9.94 5.63
CA LEU A 73 -6.16 8.80 5.60
C LEU A 73 -6.64 8.49 4.17
N GLU A 74 -6.95 9.52 3.39
CA GLU A 74 -7.34 9.39 1.97
C GLU A 74 -6.19 8.81 1.14
N GLU A 75 -4.98 9.37 1.25
CA GLU A 75 -3.80 8.86 0.55
C GLU A 75 -3.48 7.41 0.93
N ALA A 76 -3.64 7.04 2.21
CA ALA A 76 -3.43 5.68 2.67
C ALA A 76 -4.45 4.70 2.08
N ARG A 77 -5.72 5.10 1.97
CA ARG A 77 -6.78 4.31 1.34
C ARG A 77 -6.51 4.11 -0.14
N ASP A 78 -6.12 5.15 -0.85
CA ASP A 78 -5.82 5.07 -2.29
C ASP A 78 -4.63 4.12 -2.55
N ARG A 79 -3.56 4.23 -1.76
CA ARG A 79 -2.43 3.30 -1.86
C ARG A 79 -2.83 1.86 -1.56
N ALA A 80 -3.66 1.64 -0.54
CA ALA A 80 -4.14 0.30 -0.21
C ALA A 80 -4.98 -0.31 -1.35
N MET A 81 -5.85 0.48 -1.99
CA MET A 81 -6.62 0.04 -3.15
C MET A 81 -5.72 -0.28 -4.34
N ALA A 82 -4.71 0.54 -4.62
CA ALA A 82 -3.76 0.30 -5.69
C ALA A 82 -2.97 -1.01 -5.48
N ILE A 83 -2.47 -1.24 -4.26
CA ILE A 83 -1.75 -2.48 -3.91
C ILE A 83 -2.67 -3.70 -4.03
N ALA A 84 -3.92 -3.61 -3.54
CA ALA A 84 -4.86 -4.72 -3.64
C ALA A 84 -5.17 -5.08 -5.10
N SER A 85 -5.37 -4.07 -5.95
CA SER A 85 -5.56 -4.24 -7.39
C SER A 85 -4.34 -4.90 -8.06
N GLU A 86 -3.13 -4.42 -7.74
CA GLU A 86 -1.89 -5.01 -8.26
C GLU A 86 -1.73 -6.48 -7.83
N GLN A 87 -2.03 -6.80 -6.57
CA GLN A 87 -1.99 -8.18 -6.06
C GLN A 87 -3.00 -9.09 -6.76
N GLU A 88 -4.21 -8.59 -7.05
CA GLU A 88 -5.20 -9.35 -7.80
C GLU A 88 -4.72 -9.63 -9.23
N ILE A 89 -4.15 -8.63 -9.91
CA ILE A 89 -3.56 -8.77 -11.24
C ILE A 89 -2.43 -9.79 -11.23
N VAL A 90 -1.52 -9.73 -10.25
CA VAL A 90 -0.42 -10.70 -10.11
C VAL A 90 -0.96 -12.11 -9.93
N LYS A 91 -1.93 -12.31 -9.02
CA LYS A 91 -2.54 -13.61 -8.77
C LYS A 91 -3.23 -14.18 -10.01
N MET A 92 -3.96 -13.35 -10.76
CA MET A 92 -4.58 -13.76 -12.03
C MET A 92 -3.52 -14.14 -13.07
N SER A 93 -2.43 -13.37 -13.15
CA SER A 93 -1.32 -13.64 -14.08
C SER A 93 -0.62 -14.97 -13.76
N GLU A 94 -0.38 -15.26 -12.48
CA GLU A 94 0.18 -16.54 -12.03
C GLU A 94 -0.73 -17.72 -12.36
N GLN A 95 -2.04 -17.59 -12.16
CA GLN A 95 -3.02 -18.61 -12.53
C GLN A 95 -3.03 -18.85 -14.05
N GLN A 96 -3.01 -17.79 -14.84
CA GLN A 96 -2.96 -17.89 -16.30
C GLN A 96 -1.65 -18.52 -16.79
N ALA A 97 -0.51 -18.14 -16.19
CA ALA A 97 0.77 -18.75 -16.50
C ALA A 97 0.78 -20.26 -16.17
N ALA A 98 0.24 -20.65 -15.01
CA ALA A 98 0.11 -22.05 -14.64
C ALA A 98 -0.75 -22.84 -15.64
N ALA A 99 -1.89 -22.27 -16.07
CA ALA A 99 -2.75 -22.88 -17.07
C ALA A 99 -2.06 -23.05 -18.43
N ILE A 100 -1.32 -22.03 -18.90
CA ILE A 100 -0.54 -22.11 -20.14
C ILE A 100 0.53 -23.20 -20.05
N MET A 101 1.22 -23.31 -18.91
CA MET A 101 2.24 -24.33 -18.70
C MET A 101 1.66 -25.74 -18.69
N ASP A 102 0.46 -25.92 -18.12
CA ASP A 102 -0.22 -27.21 -18.11
C ASP A 102 -0.72 -27.63 -19.50
N ASP A 103 -1.32 -26.68 -20.26
CA ASP A 103 -1.72 -26.90 -21.64
C ASP A 103 -0.51 -27.24 -22.53
N ALA A 104 0.59 -26.49 -22.39
CA ALA A 104 1.83 -26.75 -23.12
C ALA A 104 2.39 -28.15 -22.84
N ARG A 105 2.40 -28.60 -21.58
CA ARG A 105 2.85 -29.95 -21.19
C ARG A 105 1.93 -31.04 -21.72
N THR A 106 0.62 -30.81 -21.71
CA THR A 106 -0.36 -31.73 -22.27
C THR A 106 -0.15 -31.89 -23.77
N LYS A 107 -0.01 -30.77 -24.48
CA LYS A 107 0.21 -30.74 -25.92
C LYS A 107 1.56 -31.34 -26.33
N GLU A 108 2.62 -31.10 -25.56
CA GLU A 108 3.92 -31.74 -25.75
C GLU A 108 3.78 -33.26 -25.67
N ARG A 109 3.07 -33.77 -24.66
CA ARG A 109 2.84 -35.21 -24.49
C ARG A 109 2.03 -35.79 -25.65
N GLU A 110 0.97 -35.12 -26.07
CA GLU A 110 0.16 -35.56 -27.22
C GLU A 110 0.99 -35.62 -28.52
N ILE A 111 1.78 -34.58 -28.79
CA ILE A 111 2.66 -34.53 -29.97
C ILE A 111 3.68 -35.67 -29.91
N ARG A 112 4.30 -35.91 -28.76
CA ARG A 112 5.29 -36.98 -28.60
C ARG A 112 4.68 -38.35 -28.86
N LEU A 113 3.54 -38.65 -28.23
CA LEU A 113 2.85 -39.93 -28.43
C LEU A 113 2.40 -40.09 -29.89
N GLY A 114 1.81 -39.06 -30.50
CA GLY A 114 1.42 -39.11 -31.91
C GLY A 114 2.61 -39.29 -32.86
N ALA A 115 3.78 -38.73 -32.53
CA ALA A 115 5.00 -38.93 -33.31
C ALA A 115 5.58 -40.34 -33.16
N GLU A 116 5.51 -40.92 -31.95
CA GLU A 116 5.87 -42.32 -31.70
C GLU A 116 4.95 -43.28 -32.48
N ASP A 117 3.64 -43.08 -32.40
CA ASP A 117 2.64 -43.87 -33.14
C ASP A 117 2.86 -43.78 -34.66
N TYR A 118 3.09 -42.57 -35.18
CA TYR A 118 3.38 -42.37 -36.60
C TYR A 118 4.68 -43.05 -37.04
N ALA A 119 5.73 -42.99 -36.21
CA ALA A 119 6.98 -43.67 -36.50
C ALA A 119 6.81 -45.20 -36.53
N ASP A 120 6.05 -45.76 -35.59
CA ASP A 120 5.75 -47.20 -35.55
C ASP A 120 4.96 -47.64 -36.79
N GLU A 121 3.93 -46.90 -37.18
CA GLU A 121 3.16 -47.18 -38.40
C GLU A 121 4.05 -47.16 -39.65
N MET A 122 4.95 -46.18 -39.75
CA MET A 122 5.88 -46.08 -40.86
C MET A 122 6.88 -47.25 -40.90
N LEU A 123 7.39 -47.67 -39.74
CA LEU A 123 8.30 -48.80 -39.62
C LEU A 123 7.60 -50.13 -39.93
N ALA A 124 6.37 -50.33 -39.47
CA ALA A 124 5.55 -51.50 -39.79
C ALA A 124 5.28 -51.60 -41.29
N ASN A 125 4.93 -50.48 -41.94
CA ASN A 125 4.74 -50.44 -43.39
C ASN A 125 6.04 -50.77 -44.15
N LEU A 126 7.18 -50.25 -43.67
CA LEU A 126 8.49 -50.56 -44.24
C LEU A 126 8.84 -52.05 -44.08
N GLU A 127 8.60 -52.63 -42.91
CA GLU A 127 8.82 -54.05 -42.62
C GLU A 127 8.05 -54.95 -43.59
N VAL A 128 6.75 -54.69 -43.79
CA VAL A 128 5.90 -55.44 -44.73
C VAL A 128 6.46 -55.38 -46.15
N ASN A 129 6.90 -54.20 -46.60
CA ASN A 129 7.46 -54.02 -47.94
C ASN A 129 8.80 -54.73 -48.11
N LEU A 130 9.68 -54.64 -47.11
CA LEU A 130 10.96 -55.37 -47.11
C LEU A 130 10.72 -56.88 -47.11
N GLY A 131 9.74 -57.39 -46.36
CA GLY A 131 9.35 -58.81 -46.38
C GLY A 131 8.89 -59.29 -47.77
N LYS A 132 8.11 -58.48 -48.49
CA LYS A 132 7.71 -58.77 -49.88
C LYS A 132 8.92 -58.80 -50.82
N LEU A 133 9.83 -57.83 -50.69
CA LEU A 133 11.05 -57.76 -51.50
C LEU A 133 11.97 -58.95 -51.22
N LEU A 134 12.18 -59.31 -49.96
CA LEU A 134 12.99 -60.46 -49.56
C LEU A 134 12.42 -61.76 -50.14
N THR A 135 11.10 -61.94 -50.06
CA THR A 135 10.40 -63.09 -50.65
C THR A 135 10.62 -63.14 -52.17
N ALA A 136 10.56 -62.01 -52.86
CA ALA A 136 10.82 -61.94 -54.30
C ALA A 136 12.27 -62.32 -54.66
N VAL A 137 13.25 -61.85 -53.87
CA VAL A 137 14.67 -62.20 -54.03
C VAL A 137 14.89 -63.70 -53.79
N GLN A 138 14.30 -64.27 -52.74
CA GLN A 138 14.39 -65.72 -52.45
C GLN A 138 13.84 -66.55 -53.62
N ARG A 139 12.63 -66.23 -54.11
CA ARG A 139 12.06 -66.90 -55.29
C ARG A 139 12.96 -66.76 -56.52
N GLY A 140 13.60 -65.61 -56.71
CA GLY A 140 14.58 -65.38 -57.78
C GLY A 140 15.80 -66.30 -57.66
N ARG A 141 16.34 -66.46 -56.45
CA ARG A 141 17.46 -67.36 -56.16
C ARG A 141 17.10 -68.83 -56.36
N ASP A 142 15.95 -69.27 -55.87
CA ASP A 142 15.49 -70.66 -56.00
C ASP A 142 15.33 -71.05 -57.47
N ARG A 143 14.78 -70.14 -58.30
CA ARG A 143 14.68 -70.34 -59.76
C ARG A 143 16.05 -70.50 -60.43
N LEU A 144 17.06 -69.74 -60.02
CA LEU A 144 18.41 -69.85 -60.55
C LEU A 144 19.06 -71.16 -60.12
N GLN A 145 18.96 -71.55 -58.84
CA GLN A 145 19.50 -72.82 -58.35
C GLN A 145 18.81 -74.02 -59.01
N GLY A 146 17.48 -74.00 -59.16
CA GLY A 146 16.72 -75.04 -59.86
C GLY A 146 17.10 -75.18 -61.34
N LYS A 147 17.39 -74.07 -62.03
CA LYS A 147 17.92 -74.08 -63.41
C LYS A 147 19.34 -74.64 -63.50
N VAL A 148 20.19 -74.40 -62.51
CA VAL A 148 21.57 -74.93 -62.46
C VAL A 148 21.59 -76.44 -62.25
N SER A 149 20.62 -77.02 -61.53
CA SER A 149 20.49 -78.48 -61.37
C SER A 149 19.85 -79.20 -62.57
N GLY A 150 19.11 -78.50 -63.44
CA GLY A 150 18.46 -79.08 -64.63
C GLY A 150 19.32 -79.14 -65.89
N GLN A 151 20.54 -78.58 -65.88
CA GLN A 151 21.46 -78.54 -67.03
C GLN A 151 22.65 -79.52 -66.93
N ARG A 152 22.59 -80.48 -66.00
CA ARG A 152 23.56 -81.58 -65.88
C ARG A 152 22.87 -82.92 -66.15
N GLN A 153 22.36 -83.13 -67.36
CA GLN A 153 22.16 -84.46 -67.96
C GLN A 153 22.46 -84.39 -69.45
#